data_AF-A0A955QCQ3-F1
#
_entry.id   AF-A0A955QCQ3-F1
#
_cell.length_a   1.000
_cell.length_b   1.000
_cell.length_c   1.000
_cell.angle_alpha   90.00
_cell.angle_beta   90.00
_cell.angle_gamma   90.00
#
_symmetry.space_group_name_H-M   'P 1'
#
loop_
_entity.id
_entity.type
_entity.pdbx_description
1 polymer ?
#
loop_
_entity_poly.entity_id
_entity_poly.type
_entity_poly.pdbx_seq_one_letter_code
_entity_poly.pdbx_strand_id
1 'polypeptide(L)' 'MDHTKSPQGPQDADVEAKDPQSHSPKPKKELLVVSLPHDNDVMAQEMADLFDEDRVTHQHGSAQPEKD' A
#
# COMPACT_ATOMS: atom_id res chain seq x y z
N MET A 1 20.44 18.01 -24.94
CA MET A 1 20.44 16.86 -24.01
C MET A 1 19.46 17.22 -22.93
N ASP A 2 18.19 17.02 -23.24
CA ASP A 2 17.05 17.69 -22.62
C ASP A 2 16.27 16.60 -21.87
N HIS A 3 16.50 16.50 -20.57
CA HIS A 3 15.77 15.60 -19.69
C HIS A 3 14.80 16.41 -18.83
N THR A 4 13.73 16.90 -19.45
CA THR A 4 12.52 17.30 -18.73
C THR A 4 11.65 16.06 -18.54
N LYS A 5 11.87 15.33 -17.46
CA LYS A 5 10.82 14.46 -16.91
C LYS A 5 10.96 14.37 -15.40
N SER A 6 10.11 15.12 -14.71
CA SER A 6 9.91 15.10 -13.26
C SER A 6 9.69 13.66 -12.75
N PRO A 7 10.14 13.33 -11.53
CA PRO A 7 9.82 12.05 -10.90
C PRO A 7 8.33 12.11 -10.51
N GLN A 8 7.50 11.49 -11.34
CA GLN A 8 6.12 11.20 -10.98
C GLN A 8 6.19 10.11 -9.90
N GLY A 9 5.83 10.46 -8.67
CA GLY A 9 5.81 9.51 -7.56
C GLY A 9 4.96 8.28 -7.90
N PRO A 10 5.32 7.09 -7.39
CA PRO A 10 4.40 5.97 -7.37
C PRO A 10 3.39 6.28 -6.25
N GLN A 11 2.17 6.75 -6.50
CA GLN A 11 1.06 6.03 -7.14
C GLN A 11 0.98 4.59 -6.63
N ASP A 12 0.38 4.49 -5.45
CA ASP A 12 -0.53 3.42 -4.99
C ASP A 12 -0.18 2.02 -5.50
N ALA A 13 0.74 1.35 -4.80
CA ALA A 13 0.98 -0.09 -4.99
C ALA A 13 -0.16 -0.88 -4.33
N ASP A 14 -1.19 -1.10 -5.14
CA ASP A 14 -2.35 -1.94 -4.92
C ASP A 14 -1.95 -3.36 -4.48
N VAL A 15 -2.61 -3.81 -3.43
CA VAL A 15 -2.37 -5.04 -2.68
C VAL A 15 -2.73 -6.27 -3.53
N GLU A 16 -1.76 -7.17 -3.66
CA GLU A 16 -1.83 -8.49 -4.27
C GLU A 16 -3.19 -9.21 -4.09
N ALA A 17 -3.96 -9.29 -5.18
CA ALA A 17 -5.22 -10.00 -5.27
C ALA A 17 -5.02 -11.52 -5.16
N LYS A 18 -5.44 -12.11 -4.03
CA LYS A 18 -5.57 -13.56 -3.86
C LYS A 18 -6.91 -14.04 -4.45
N ASP A 19 -6.83 -14.94 -5.42
CA ASP A 19 -7.83 -15.91 -5.95
C ASP A 19 -9.34 -15.68 -5.69
N PRO A 20 -10.19 -15.54 -6.73
CA PRO A 20 -11.64 -15.41 -6.59
C PRO A 20 -12.31 -16.80 -6.50
N GLN A 21 -11.98 -17.59 -5.48
CA GLN A 21 -12.72 -18.83 -5.21
C GLN A 21 -14.01 -18.48 -4.44
N SER A 22 -15.13 -18.48 -5.17
CA SER A 22 -16.53 -18.62 -4.70
C SER A 22 -16.76 -18.52 -3.18
N HIS A 23 -16.81 -17.29 -2.67
CA HIS A 23 -17.43 -17.01 -1.39
C HIS A 23 -18.63 -16.12 -1.65
N SER A 24 -19.83 -16.59 -1.32
CA SER A 24 -21.00 -15.74 -1.13
C SER A 24 -20.57 -14.46 -0.41
N PRO A 25 -21.13 -13.28 -0.76
CA PRO A 25 -20.69 -12.00 -0.19
C PRO A 25 -20.78 -12.10 1.32
N LYS A 26 -19.65 -12.31 1.98
CA LYS A 26 -19.58 -12.34 3.44
C LYS A 26 -20.13 -10.98 3.86
N PRO A 27 -21.14 -10.93 4.75
CA PRO A 27 -21.64 -9.66 5.24
C PRO A 27 -20.44 -8.87 5.74
N LYS A 28 -20.18 -7.72 5.10
CA LYS A 28 -19.07 -6.84 5.46
C LYS A 28 -19.39 -6.33 6.85
N LYS A 29 -18.65 -6.82 7.84
CA LYS A 29 -18.72 -6.27 9.19
C LYS A 29 -18.02 -4.92 9.12
N GLU A 30 -18.78 -3.88 8.81
CA GLU A 30 -18.27 -2.51 8.81
C GLU A 30 -17.85 -2.17 10.23
N LEU A 31 -16.57 -1.81 10.39
CA LEU A 31 -16.06 -1.32 11.66
C LEU A 31 -16.64 0.08 11.88
N LEU A 32 -17.18 0.31 13.07
CA LEU A 32 -17.58 1.65 13.49
C LEU A 32 -16.31 2.48 13.68
N VAL A 33 -15.99 3.31 12.69
CA VAL A 33 -14.83 4.19 12.74
C VAL A 33 -15.14 5.35 13.69
N VAL A 34 -14.49 5.35 14.84
CA VAL A 34 -14.51 6.46 15.79
C VAL A 34 -13.17 7.17 15.65
N SER A 35 -13.18 8.40 15.15
CA SER A 35 -11.98 9.23 15.06
C SER A 35 -11.69 9.90 16.39
N LEU A 36 -10.54 9.61 16.98
CA LEU A 36 -9.99 10.36 18.11
C LEU A 36 -9.25 11.60 17.58
N PRO A 37 -9.13 12.65 18.39
CA PRO A 37 -8.28 13.79 18.08
C PRO A 37 -6.82 13.33 17.88
N HIS A 38 -6.20 13.72 16.77
CA HIS A 38 -4.81 13.39 16.38
C HIS A 38 -4.55 11.93 15.94
N ASP A 39 -5.59 11.12 15.68
CA ASP A 39 -5.40 9.75 15.17
C ASP A 39 -4.52 9.70 13.92
N ASN A 40 -4.71 10.67 13.02
CA ASN A 40 -3.93 10.74 11.79
C ASN A 40 -2.45 11.01 12.05
N ASP A 41 -2.13 11.86 13.02
CA ASP A 41 -0.75 12.21 13.37
C ASP A 41 -0.04 11.03 14.03
N VAL A 42 -0.75 10.31 14.91
CA VAL A 42 -0.23 9.09 15.55
C VAL A 42 0.02 8.00 14.51
N MET A 43 -0.96 7.74 13.63
CA MET A 43 -0.80 6.76 12.55
C MET A 43 0.32 7.15 11.58
N ALA A 44 0.46 8.44 11.25
CA ALA A 44 1.51 8.93 10.38
C ALA A 44 2.90 8.76 11.01
N GLN A 45 3.04 9.02 12.30
CA GLN A 45 4.28 8.79 13.02
C GLN A 45 4.67 7.31 13.01
N GLU A 46 3.72 6.42 13.27
CA GLU A 46 3.97 4.98 13.21
C GLU A 46 4.36 4.53 11.79
N MET A 47 3.67 5.00 10.75
CA MET A 47 4.06 4.71 9.36
C MET A 47 5.47 5.22 9.03
N ALA A 48 5.86 6.40 9.50
CA ALA A 48 7.20 6.93 9.28
C ALA A 48 8.28 6.04 9.91
N ASP A 49 8.02 5.49 11.11
CA ASP A 49 8.96 4.58 11.78
C ASP A 49 9.09 3.22 11.06
N LEU A 50 8.01 2.73 10.44
CA LEU A 50 8.03 1.48 9.67
C LEU A 50 8.76 1.61 8.32
N PHE A 51 8.69 2.78 7.69
CA PHE A 51 9.24 3.03 6.35
C PHE A 51 10.47 3.95 6.37
N ASP A 52 11.21 4.01 7.49
CA ASP A 52 12.50 4.68 7.60
C ASP A 52 13.41 4.25 6.43
N GLU A 53 13.60 5.15 5.47
CA GLU A 53 14.19 4.87 4.14
C GLU A 53 15.54 4.17 4.25
N ASP A 54 16.30 4.50 5.29
CA ASP A 54 17.63 3.95 5.56
C ASP A 54 17.60 2.49 6.03
N ARG A 55 16.45 2.00 6.52
CA ARG A 55 16.26 0.65 7.08
C ARG A 55 15.49 -0.29 6.16
N VAL A 56 14.82 0.23 5.13
CA VAL A 56 14.03 -0.58 4.20
C VAL A 56 14.97 -1.38 3.30
N THR A 57 15.02 -2.70 3.51
CA THR A 57 15.70 -3.60 2.57
C THR A 57 14.70 -4.07 1.50
N HIS A 58 14.82 -3.55 0.28
CA HIS A 58 13.97 -4.02 -0.82
C HIS A 58 14.32 -5.46 -1.20
N GLN A 59 13.45 -6.39 -0.82
CA GLN A 59 13.45 -7.72 -1.40
C GLN A 59 12.59 -7.67 -2.66
N HIS A 60 13.23 -7.62 -3.83
CA HIS A 60 12.52 -7.72 -5.10
C HIS A 60 12.04 -9.16 -5.29
N GLY A 61 10.74 -9.38 -5.09
CA GLY A 61 10.08 -10.61 -5.53
C GLY A 61 10.17 -10.74 -7.04
N SER A 62 10.28 -11.97 -7.54
CA SER A 62 10.24 -12.25 -8.97
C SER A 62 8.90 -11.78 -9.52
N ALA A 63 8.90 -10.67 -10.26
CA ALA A 63 7.74 -10.20 -11.00
C ALA A 63 7.42 -11.24 -12.08
N GLN A 64 6.44 -12.10 -11.80
CA GLN A 64 5.97 -13.03 -12.82
C GLN A 64 5.30 -12.21 -13.93
N PRO A 65 5.61 -12.47 -15.21
CA PRO A 65 4.99 -11.77 -16.31
C PRO A 65 3.49 -12.10 -16.33
N GLU A 66 2.65 -11.06 -16.37
CA GLU A 66 1.23 -11.18 -16.66
C GLU A 66 1.10 -11.87 -18.03
N LYS A 67 0.42 -13.02 -18.10
CA LYS A 67 0.31 -13.79 -19.35
C LYS A 67 -0.53 -13.00 -20.36
N ASP A 68 0.03 -12.84 -21.57
CA ASP A 68 -0.62 -12.37 -22.80
C ASP A 68 -1.90 -13.18 -23.12
#